data_AF-A0A838S6D1-F1
#
_entry.id   AF-A0A838S6D1-F1
#
_cell.length_a   1.000
_cell.length_b   1.000
_cell.length_c   1.000
_cell.angle_alpha   90.00
_cell.angle_beta   90.00
_cell.angle_gamma   90.00
#
_symmetry.space_group_name_H-M   'P 1'
#
loop_
_entity.id
_entity.type
_entity.pdbx_description
1 polymer ?
#
loop_
_entity_poly.entity_id
_entity_poly.type
_entity_poly.pdbx_seq_one_letter_code
_entity_poly.pdbx_strand_id
1 'polypeptide(L)'
;SLDGVDVLAERIAEFGPGPHRRLGVLVDHLVPGSKESRLVAGLCSEHVLGDEHVLVTGHPYVDIWQAVRPAALGIVGWPEVPRDVPWKEGVCRALGWVDDSGAGDPREGWRQVLGAVSSFRDLEPALLGSVEHLIDFVTAGR
;
A
#
# COMPACT_ATOMS: atom_id res chain seq x y z
N SER A 1 5.50 -3.22 -9.56
CA SER A 1 4.38 -2.33 -9.94
C SER A 1 4.58 -1.04 -9.17
N LEU A 2 5.11 -0.01 -9.83
CA LEU A 2 5.49 1.30 -9.24
C LEU A 2 4.84 2.47 -10.01
N ASP A 3 3.81 2.16 -10.82
CA ASP A 3 3.22 3.10 -11.78
C ASP A 3 1.99 3.85 -11.23
N GLY A 4 1.56 3.56 -10.00
CA GLY A 4 0.29 4.06 -9.47
C GLY A 4 0.31 5.55 -9.08
N VAL A 5 1.35 5.99 -8.38
CA VAL A 5 1.41 7.36 -7.84
C VAL A 5 1.84 8.38 -8.91
N ASP A 6 2.63 7.95 -9.89
CA ASP A 6 3.14 8.83 -10.96
C ASP A 6 2.00 9.43 -11.80
N VAL A 7 0.91 8.68 -12.00
CA VAL A 7 -0.28 9.12 -12.74
C VAL A 7 -1.40 9.63 -11.82
N LEU A 8 -1.15 9.72 -10.51
CA LEU A 8 -2.19 10.04 -9.54
C LEU A 8 -2.79 11.43 -9.79
N ALA A 9 -1.99 12.42 -10.19
CA ALA A 9 -2.48 13.75 -10.57
C ALA A 9 -3.53 13.69 -11.67
N GLU A 10 -3.22 12.97 -12.75
CA GLU A 10 -4.09 12.81 -13.92
C GLU A 10 -5.38 12.09 -13.53
N ARG A 11 -5.29 11.05 -12.69
CA ARG A 11 -6.45 10.31 -12.21
C ARG A 11 -7.35 11.14 -11.30
N ILE A 12 -6.77 12.00 -10.45
CA ILE A 12 -7.54 12.94 -9.62
C ILE A 12 -8.28 13.94 -10.52
N ALA A 13 -7.59 14.52 -11.50
CA ALA A 13 -8.18 15.46 -12.44
C ALA A 13 -9.31 14.82 -13.28
N GLU A 14 -9.09 13.61 -13.80
CA GLU A 14 -10.09 12.82 -14.53
C GLU A 14 -11.30 12.49 -13.66
N PHE A 15 -11.06 12.15 -12.38
CA PHE A 15 -12.13 11.88 -11.45
C PHE A 15 -12.99 13.15 -11.29
N GLY A 16 -12.41 14.30 -10.97
CA GLY A 16 -13.15 15.53 -10.65
C GLY A 16 -13.82 15.47 -9.26
N PRO A 17 -13.03 15.51 -8.16
CA PRO A 17 -13.55 15.54 -6.80
C PRO A 17 -14.38 16.79 -6.51
N GLY A 18 -15.36 16.69 -5.60
CA GLY A 18 -16.23 17.81 -5.24
C GLY A 18 -16.99 17.59 -3.93
N PRO A 19 -17.85 18.54 -3.51
CA PRO A 19 -18.53 18.52 -2.21
C PRO A 19 -19.31 17.24 -1.91
N HIS A 20 -19.92 16.64 -2.94
CA HIS A 20 -20.67 15.38 -2.84
C HIS A 20 -19.96 14.20 -3.50
N ARG A 21 -18.66 14.36 -3.81
CA ARG A 21 -17.87 13.39 -4.57
C ARG A 21 -16.42 13.43 -4.11
N ARG A 22 -16.22 13.04 -2.86
CA ARG A 22 -14.90 12.96 -2.23
C ARG A 22 -14.10 11.77 -2.77
N LEU A 23 -12.79 11.93 -2.86
CA LEU A 23 -11.84 10.91 -3.31
C LEU A 23 -10.86 10.58 -2.17
N GLY A 24 -10.87 9.33 -1.74
CA GLY A 24 -9.86 8.77 -0.84
C GLY A 24 -8.86 7.91 -1.61
N VAL A 25 -7.57 8.13 -1.39
CA VAL A 25 -6.49 7.37 -2.02
C VAL A 25 -5.62 6.75 -0.94
N LEU A 26 -5.41 5.43 -1.01
CA LEU A 26 -4.43 4.72 -0.20
C LEU A 26 -3.18 4.49 -1.05
N VAL A 27 -2.06 5.05 -0.60
CA VAL A 27 -0.76 4.92 -1.26
C VAL A 27 0.09 3.91 -0.49
N ASP A 28 0.58 2.91 -1.20
CA ASP A 28 1.61 2.01 -0.69
C ASP A 28 2.91 2.81 -0.43
N HIS A 29 3.69 2.46 0.61
CA HIS A 29 5.06 2.98 0.80
C HIS A 29 5.20 4.49 1.05
N LEU A 30 4.27 5.09 1.80
CA LEU A 30 4.38 6.51 2.18
C LEU A 30 5.38 6.74 3.33
N VAL A 31 6.59 6.22 3.18
CA VAL A 31 7.71 6.33 4.12
C VAL A 31 8.54 7.58 3.79
N PRO A 32 8.97 8.37 4.78
CA PRO A 32 9.83 9.52 4.53
C PRO A 32 11.05 9.18 3.67
N GLY A 33 11.22 9.89 2.54
CA GLY A 33 12.34 9.69 1.62
C GLY A 33 12.09 8.66 0.50
N SER A 34 10.96 7.95 0.51
CA SER A 34 10.54 7.10 -0.61
C SER A 34 10.27 7.91 -1.88
N LYS A 35 10.12 7.23 -3.03
CA LYS A 35 9.70 7.89 -4.28
C LYS A 35 8.28 8.45 -4.10
N GLU A 36 7.42 7.67 -3.47
CA GLU A 36 6.01 7.92 -3.25
C GLU A 36 5.80 9.13 -2.33
N SER A 37 6.58 9.26 -1.25
CA SER A 37 6.53 10.45 -0.38
C SER A 37 6.94 11.73 -1.11
N ARG A 38 7.90 11.66 -2.04
CA ARG A 38 8.28 12.81 -2.89
C ARG A 38 7.19 13.17 -3.89
N LEU A 39 6.55 12.18 -4.51
CA LEU A 39 5.45 12.42 -5.44
C LEU A 39 4.25 13.04 -4.73
N VAL A 40 3.82 12.47 -3.60
CA VAL A 40 2.72 13.02 -2.79
C VAL A 40 3.03 14.44 -2.33
N ALA A 41 4.25 14.73 -1.89
CA ALA A 41 4.67 16.09 -1.54
C ALA A 41 4.58 17.07 -2.74
N GLY A 42 4.96 16.61 -3.95
CA GLY A 42 4.78 17.36 -5.18
C GLY A 42 3.31 17.68 -5.46
N LEU A 43 2.43 16.68 -5.36
CA LEU A 43 0.99 16.87 -5.56
C LEU A 43 0.34 17.80 -4.53
N CYS A 44 0.82 17.81 -3.28
CA CYS A 44 0.41 18.81 -2.28
C CYS A 44 0.82 20.23 -2.67
N SER A 45 2.04 20.40 -3.19
CA SER A 45 2.54 21.70 -3.63
C SER A 45 1.81 22.25 -4.86
N GLU A 46 1.31 21.37 -5.72
CA GLU A 46 0.52 21.72 -6.91
C GLU A 46 -0.97 22.00 -6.61
N HIS A 47 -1.39 21.98 -5.33
CA HIS A 47 -2.80 22.08 -4.91
C HIS A 47 -3.73 21.00 -5.47
N VAL A 48 -3.18 19.95 -6.09
CA VAL A 48 -3.93 18.75 -6.50
C VAL A 48 -4.34 17.92 -5.27
N LEU A 49 -3.50 17.92 -4.25
CA LEU A 49 -3.79 17.42 -2.90
C LEU A 49 -3.88 18.61 -1.94
N GLY A 50 -5.09 19.01 -1.59
CA GLY A 50 -5.34 20.24 -0.85
C GLY A 50 -6.75 20.79 -1.03
N ASP A 51 -7.46 20.33 -2.06
CA ASP A 51 -8.90 20.46 -2.11
C ASP A 51 -9.53 19.71 -0.94
N GLU A 52 -10.54 20.32 -0.32
CA GLU A 52 -11.32 19.75 0.80
C GLU A 52 -11.95 18.37 0.46
N HIS A 53 -11.84 17.93 -0.79
CA HIS A 53 -12.48 16.76 -1.37
C HIS A 53 -11.51 15.64 -1.74
N VAL A 54 -10.21 15.77 -1.51
CA VAL A 54 -9.22 14.69 -1.70
C VAL A 54 -8.45 14.41 -0.40
N LEU A 55 -8.39 13.12 -0.02
CA LEU A 55 -7.55 12.64 1.07
C LEU A 55 -6.59 11.56 0.54
N VAL A 56 -5.30 11.75 0.79
CA VAL A 56 -4.28 10.73 0.56
C VAL A 56 -3.76 10.24 1.89
N THR A 57 -3.85 8.93 2.09
CA THR A 57 -3.22 8.23 3.21
C THR A 57 -2.22 7.22 2.68
N GLY A 58 -1.43 6.63 3.58
CA GLY A 58 -0.54 5.55 3.21
C GLY A 58 -0.11 4.75 4.43
N HIS A 59 0.61 3.66 4.18
CA HIS A 59 1.07 2.75 5.23
C HIS A 59 2.60 2.74 5.37
N PRO A 60 3.15 2.39 6.55
CA PRO A 60 4.59 2.47 6.82
C PRO A 60 5.39 1.27 6.28
N TYR A 61 4.74 0.29 5.66
CA TYR A 61 5.35 -0.93 5.15
C TYR A 61 6.19 -0.72 3.89
N VAL A 62 6.94 -1.76 3.46
CA VAL A 62 7.75 -1.87 2.21
C VAL A 62 7.03 -2.62 1.05
N ASP A 63 6.00 -3.40 1.38
CA ASP A 63 4.96 -3.80 0.44
C ASP A 63 3.62 -3.97 1.20
N ILE A 64 2.48 -3.96 0.51
CA ILE A 64 1.18 -4.26 1.14
C ILE A 64 1.16 -5.64 1.80
N TRP A 65 1.99 -6.58 1.34
CA TRP A 65 2.15 -7.89 1.99
C TRP A 65 2.54 -7.73 3.46
N GLN A 66 3.44 -6.81 3.76
CA GLN A 66 3.93 -6.58 5.12
C GLN A 66 2.85 -5.95 6.05
N ALA A 67 1.72 -5.52 5.50
CA ALA A 67 0.55 -5.13 6.28
C ALA A 67 -0.26 -6.32 6.80
N VAL A 68 0.01 -7.54 6.32
CA VAL A 68 -0.56 -8.78 6.89
C VAL A 68 0.27 -9.19 8.09
N ARG A 69 -0.39 -9.52 9.20
CA ARG A 69 0.27 -9.96 10.43
C ARG A 69 1.06 -11.25 10.18
N PRO A 70 2.33 -11.34 10.63
CA PRO A 70 3.12 -12.57 10.56
C PRO A 70 2.39 -13.82 11.09
N ALA A 71 1.63 -13.64 12.18
CA ALA A 71 0.85 -14.73 12.79
C ALA A 71 -0.20 -15.34 11.86
N ALA A 72 -0.82 -14.56 10.98
CA ALA A 72 -1.80 -15.07 10.00
C ALA A 72 -1.15 -15.99 8.97
N LEU A 73 0.13 -15.74 8.65
CA LEU A 73 0.96 -16.54 7.75
C LEU A 73 1.71 -17.68 8.46
N GLY A 74 1.60 -17.77 9.79
CA GLY A 74 2.38 -18.74 10.57
C GLY A 74 3.89 -18.48 10.56
N ILE A 75 4.31 -17.25 10.25
CA ILE A 75 5.73 -16.84 10.25
C ILE A 75 6.04 -16.01 11.51
N VAL A 76 7.29 -16.07 11.97
CA VAL A 76 7.74 -15.32 13.17
C VAL A 76 7.80 -13.80 12.94
N GLY A 77 7.97 -13.40 11.68
CA GLY A 77 8.13 -12.02 11.26
C GLY A 77 8.38 -11.96 9.76
N TRP A 78 8.13 -10.80 9.16
CA TRP A 78 8.50 -10.56 7.77
C TRP A 78 10.02 -10.56 7.62
N PRO A 79 10.60 -11.27 6.63
CA PRO A 79 12.02 -11.25 6.38
C PRO A 79 12.52 -9.84 6.04
N GLU A 80 13.72 -9.51 6.50
CA GLU A 80 14.44 -8.33 6.03
C GLU A 80 15.03 -8.63 4.64
N VAL A 81 14.75 -7.75 3.67
CA VAL A 81 15.28 -7.86 2.31
C VAL A 81 16.23 -6.71 2.03
N PRO A 82 17.46 -6.97 1.56
CA PRO A 82 18.39 -5.93 1.13
C PRO A 82 17.77 -5.00 0.07
N ARG A 83 18.11 -3.71 0.12
CA ARG A 83 17.49 -2.68 -0.75
C ARG A 83 17.77 -2.87 -2.24
N ASP A 84 18.83 -3.57 -2.59
CA ASP A 84 19.24 -3.90 -3.96
C ASP A 84 18.54 -5.13 -4.53
N VAL A 85 17.74 -5.82 -3.71
CA VAL A 85 16.95 -6.99 -4.12
C VAL A 85 15.48 -6.58 -4.28
N PRO A 86 14.80 -6.97 -5.37
CA PRO A 86 13.36 -6.80 -5.48
C PRO A 86 12.65 -7.41 -4.27
N TRP A 87 11.94 -6.58 -3.49
CA TRP A 87 11.47 -6.95 -2.16
C TRP A 87 10.64 -8.25 -2.16
N LYS A 88 9.67 -8.38 -3.08
CA LYS A 88 8.81 -9.56 -3.19
C LYS A 88 9.59 -10.84 -3.48
N GLU A 89 10.54 -10.78 -4.40
CA GLU A 89 11.39 -11.93 -4.72
C GLU A 89 12.28 -12.32 -3.53
N GLY A 90 12.83 -11.33 -2.82
CA GLY A 90 13.63 -11.55 -1.62
C GLY A 90 12.83 -12.19 -0.48
N VAL A 91 11.61 -11.70 -0.23
CA VAL A 91 10.69 -12.28 0.76
C VAL A 91 10.32 -13.71 0.37
N CYS A 92 9.92 -13.93 -0.87
CA CYS A 92 9.57 -15.26 -1.38
C CYS A 92 10.74 -16.24 -1.21
N ARG A 93 11.97 -15.84 -1.55
CA ARG A 93 13.16 -16.66 -1.35
C ARG A 93 13.41 -16.96 0.12
N ALA A 94 13.28 -15.97 1.00
CA ALA A 94 13.51 -16.14 2.44
C ALA A 94 12.47 -17.05 3.11
N LEU A 95 11.24 -17.07 2.61
CA LEU A 95 10.14 -17.91 3.11
C LEU A 95 10.02 -19.26 2.39
N GLY A 96 10.88 -19.52 1.40
CA GLY A 96 10.86 -20.77 0.61
C GLY A 96 9.73 -20.85 -0.42
N TRP A 97 9.06 -19.73 -0.73
CA TRP A 97 8.06 -19.62 -1.81
C TRP A 97 8.77 -19.42 -3.15
N VAL A 98 9.39 -20.48 -3.65
CA VAL A 98 10.24 -20.44 -4.85
C VAL A 98 9.63 -21.22 -6.01
N ASP A 99 9.99 -20.84 -7.22
CA ASP A 99 9.65 -21.59 -8.44
C ASP A 99 10.56 -22.82 -8.62
N ASP A 100 10.34 -23.57 -9.72
CA ASP A 100 11.12 -24.78 -10.05
C ASP A 100 12.62 -24.52 -10.23
N SER A 101 13.03 -23.26 -10.46
CA SER A 101 14.43 -22.85 -10.59
C SER A 101 15.06 -22.46 -9.24
N GLY A 102 14.26 -22.34 -8.18
CA GLY A 102 14.67 -21.84 -6.87
C GLY A 102 14.68 -20.31 -6.76
N ALA A 103 14.16 -19.60 -7.77
CA ALA A 103 13.96 -18.16 -7.67
C ALA A 103 12.71 -17.86 -6.84
N GLY A 104 12.69 -16.76 -6.08
CA GLY A 104 11.49 -16.37 -5.35
C GLY A 104 10.34 -16.12 -6.32
N ASP A 105 9.16 -16.68 -6.05
CA ASP A 105 7.98 -16.57 -6.91
C ASP A 105 6.94 -15.61 -6.29
N PRO A 106 6.84 -14.35 -6.76
CA PRO A 106 5.85 -13.42 -6.27
C PRO A 106 4.40 -13.83 -6.53
N ARG A 107 4.13 -14.67 -7.54
CA ARG A 107 2.78 -15.16 -7.83
C ARG A 107 2.33 -16.14 -6.76
N GLU A 108 3.19 -17.09 -6.40
CA GLU A 108 2.90 -18.01 -5.30
C GLU A 108 2.85 -17.27 -3.96
N GLY A 109 3.81 -16.37 -3.71
CA GLY A 109 3.79 -15.53 -2.51
C GLY A 109 2.49 -14.75 -2.37
N TRP A 110 1.95 -14.20 -3.47
CA TRP A 110 0.64 -13.54 -3.44
C TRP A 110 -0.50 -14.49 -3.05
N ARG A 111 -0.50 -15.73 -3.55
CA ARG A 111 -1.51 -16.74 -3.17
C ARG A 111 -1.43 -17.07 -1.68
N GLN A 112 -0.22 -17.22 -1.14
CA GLN A 112 0.01 -17.50 0.28
C GLN A 112 -0.49 -16.34 1.15
N VAL A 113 -0.09 -15.11 0.83
CA VAL A 113 -0.50 -13.89 1.55
C VAL A 113 -2.02 -13.69 1.50
N LEU A 114 -2.62 -13.79 0.33
CA LEU A 114 -4.07 -13.62 0.17
C LEU A 114 -4.84 -14.73 0.88
N GLY A 115 -4.36 -15.98 0.82
CA GLY A 115 -4.97 -17.13 1.47
C GLY A 115 -4.91 -17.09 3.00
N ALA A 116 -3.95 -16.37 3.58
CA ALA A 116 -3.79 -16.21 5.02
C ALA A 116 -4.76 -15.19 5.64
N VAL A 117 -5.30 -14.26 4.85
CA VAL A 117 -6.17 -13.19 5.36
C VAL A 117 -7.63 -13.63 5.32
N SER A 118 -8.23 -13.75 6.51
CA SER A 118 -9.64 -14.11 6.69
C SER A 118 -10.49 -12.97 7.27
N SER A 119 -9.84 -12.02 7.96
CA SER A 119 -10.48 -10.94 8.70
C SER A 119 -9.57 -9.71 8.78
N PHE A 120 -10.14 -8.53 9.04
CA PHE A 120 -9.38 -7.33 9.37
C PHE A 120 -8.40 -7.54 10.55
N ARG A 121 -8.67 -8.52 11.43
CA ARG A 121 -7.79 -8.87 12.55
C ARG A 121 -6.44 -9.43 12.10
N ASP A 122 -6.38 -9.97 10.90
CA ASP A 122 -5.15 -10.51 10.30
C ASP A 122 -4.27 -9.40 9.72
N LEU A 123 -4.71 -8.14 9.78
CA LEU A 123 -3.99 -6.98 9.28
C LEU A 123 -3.38 -6.18 10.42
N GLU A 124 -2.28 -5.50 10.12
CA GLU A 124 -1.63 -4.61 11.06
C GLU A 124 -2.43 -3.31 11.27
N PRO A 125 -2.42 -2.73 12.48
CA PRO A 125 -3.27 -1.58 12.81
C PRO A 125 -2.97 -0.34 11.96
N ALA A 126 -1.74 -0.16 11.50
CA ALA A 126 -1.37 1.01 10.70
C ALA A 126 -2.09 1.05 9.34
N LEU A 127 -2.33 -0.12 8.74
CA LEU A 127 -3.16 -0.21 7.53
C LEU A 127 -4.62 0.09 7.86
N LEU A 128 -5.15 -0.52 8.93
CA LEU A 128 -6.55 -0.33 9.34
C LEU A 128 -6.86 1.15 9.62
N GLY A 129 -6.01 1.83 10.39
CA GLY A 129 -6.20 3.26 10.68
C GLY A 129 -6.15 4.15 9.44
N SER A 130 -5.34 3.79 8.44
CA SER A 130 -5.31 4.51 7.15
C SER A 130 -6.61 4.32 6.39
N VAL A 131 -7.14 3.09 6.37
CA VAL A 131 -8.41 2.76 5.72
C VAL A 131 -9.61 3.40 6.45
N GLU A 132 -9.63 3.39 7.78
CA GLU A 132 -10.66 4.04 8.59
C GLU A 132 -10.70 5.55 8.31
N HIS A 133 -9.55 6.21 8.30
CA HIS A 133 -9.47 7.64 7.96
C HIS A 133 -10.00 7.92 6.54
N LEU A 134 -9.72 7.05 5.58
CA LEU A 134 -10.26 7.17 4.23
C LEU A 134 -11.79 7.00 4.22
N ILE A 135 -12.32 6.01 4.93
CA ILE A 135 -13.77 5.76 5.03
C ILE A 135 -14.47 6.97 5.66
N ASP A 136 -13.97 7.45 6.78
CA ASP A 136 -14.53 8.62 7.48
C ASP A 136 -14.57 9.83 6.56
N PHE A 137 -13.46 10.07 5.83
CA PHE A 137 -13.38 11.18 4.89
C PHE A 137 -14.43 11.10 3.76
N VAL A 138 -14.56 9.94 3.11
CA VAL A 138 -15.49 9.82 1.97
C VAL A 138 -16.96 9.74 2.41
N THR A 139 -17.22 9.42 3.68
CA THR A 139 -18.58 9.30 4.23
C THR A 139 -19.06 10.54 4.99
N ALA A 140 -18.17 11.41 5.46
CA ALA A 140 -18.49 12.65 6.19
C ALA A 140 -19.30 13.68 5.38
N GLY A 141 -19.38 13.55 4.05
CA GLY A 141 -20.15 14.43 3.16
C GLY A 141 -21.60 14.02 2.92
N ARG A 142 -22.19 13.17 3.78
CA ARG A 142 -23.61 12.81 3.75
C ARG A 142 -24.46 13.77 4.55
#